data_AF-A0A6J1GS42-F1
#
_entry.id   AF-A0A6J1GS42-F1
#
_cell.length_a   1.000
_cell.length_b   1.000
_cell.length_c   1.000
_cell.angle_alpha   90.00
_cell.angle_beta   90.00
_cell.angle_gamma   90.00
#
_symmetry.space_group_name_H-M   'P 1'
#
loop_
_entity.id
_entity.type
_entity.pdbx_description
1 polymer ?
#
loop_
_entity_poly.entity_id
_entity_poly.type
_entity_poly.pdbx_seq_one_letter_code
_entity_poly.pdbx_strand_id
1 'polypeptide(L)'
;MAESKSSLFFLFLFGFLTVCRGRFPPLMDGKNMEKDDNQPFVGVNIGSDVSNLMSPSDLVSFLHFQKITHIRLYDANPDILKALNGSKIRVIISVPNNQLLAIGSSNATAAAWIARNVVAYYPQTLISGISVGDEVLTTIPSVSPLLLPAIESLYSGLVSANLQTQITISTPHAASIILDPFPPSQAFFNQSLVQFMLPLLRFLSRTGSPLMMNFYPYYVFMQNKGVVPLDNALFKPLIPSKEMVDPNTLLHYTNVLDAMIDSAYFSMKNLNITDVVVLVTESGWPSKGDSKEPYATIDNADTFNSNLIKHILDRSGSPFHPEITSSVYIYELFNEDLRSPPVSEANWGLFYGNSTPVYLLHVSGSGTFLANDTTNQTYCIAMDEFDTKTLQTALDWACGPGKANCTEIQPGEACYQPNNVKNHASYAFDSYYQKEGKSAGSCDFKGVAMITTTDPSHGSCIFPGSKKVGNKAKETGKNTTQIPEASGGTAAAQKVLHVFLLALCSFFLFIL
;
A
#
# COMPACT_ATOMS: atom_id res chain seq x y z
N MET A 1 38.47 -62.64 -17.59
CA MET A 1 39.44 -63.72 -17.27
C MET A 1 40.66 -63.02 -16.69
N ALA A 2 41.04 -63.08 -15.43
CA ALA A 2 40.56 -63.70 -14.18
C ALA A 2 41.10 -62.78 -13.05
N GLU A 3 40.27 -62.36 -12.10
CA GLU A 3 40.30 -62.77 -10.68
C GLU A 3 41.28 -61.96 -9.78
N SER A 4 40.86 -61.20 -8.75
CA SER A 4 40.25 -61.62 -7.45
C SER A 4 41.35 -62.23 -6.54
N LYS A 5 41.58 -61.92 -5.25
CA LYS A 5 40.74 -61.42 -4.14
C LYS A 5 41.61 -61.38 -2.85
N SER A 6 41.18 -60.57 -1.85
CA SER A 6 41.10 -60.93 -0.40
C SER A 6 42.42 -61.08 0.39
N SER A 7 42.58 -60.78 1.70
CA SER A 7 41.65 -60.47 2.80
C SER A 7 42.41 -60.00 4.05
N LEU A 8 41.74 -59.18 4.86
CA LEU A 8 41.71 -59.11 6.34
C LEU A 8 43.02 -59.20 7.17
N PHE A 9 43.29 -58.18 8.00
CA PHE A 9 43.03 -58.27 9.44
C PHE A 9 42.95 -56.90 10.14
N PHE A 10 42.07 -56.86 11.14
CA PHE A 10 41.46 -55.76 11.89
C PHE A 10 42.25 -55.35 13.18
N LEU A 11 41.94 -54.13 13.71
CA LEU A 11 41.99 -53.66 15.12
C LEU A 11 43.40 -53.49 15.76
N PHE A 12 43.80 -52.47 16.53
CA PHE A 12 43.29 -51.32 17.30
C PHE A 12 44.51 -50.37 17.43
N LEU A 13 44.46 -49.03 17.50
CA LEU A 13 44.08 -48.24 18.69
C LEU A 13 44.16 -46.74 18.35
N PHE A 14 43.13 -46.02 18.81
CA PHE A 14 42.89 -44.57 18.73
C PHE A 14 43.87 -43.72 19.54
N GLY A 15 44.10 -42.46 19.13
CA GLY A 15 44.62 -41.42 20.03
C GLY A 15 45.03 -40.09 19.38
N PHE A 16 44.07 -39.15 19.28
CA PHE A 16 44.24 -37.70 19.14
C PHE A 16 44.81 -37.10 17.84
N LEU A 17 43.90 -36.80 16.90
CA LEU A 17 43.99 -35.63 16.03
C LEU A 17 42.65 -34.87 16.08
N THR A 18 42.67 -33.75 16.78
CA THR A 18 41.57 -32.81 16.92
C THR A 18 41.39 -32.06 15.60
N VAL A 19 40.42 -32.46 14.79
CA VAL A 19 39.99 -31.71 13.61
C VAL A 19 39.15 -30.52 14.09
N CYS A 20 39.58 -29.31 13.73
CA CYS A 20 38.76 -28.10 13.80
C CYS A 20 37.42 -28.35 13.10
N ARG A 21 36.35 -28.41 13.89
CA ARG A 21 34.97 -28.47 13.44
C ARG A 21 34.55 -27.08 12.97
N GLY A 22 34.99 -26.69 11.78
CA GLY A 22 34.40 -25.58 11.04
C GLY A 22 32.97 -25.96 10.68
N ARG A 23 32.00 -25.34 11.36
CA ARG A 23 30.58 -25.51 11.07
C ARG A 23 30.28 -24.78 9.77
N PHE A 24 30.37 -25.48 8.64
CA PHE A 24 29.78 -25.00 7.39
C PHE A 24 28.28 -24.79 7.64
N PRO A 25 27.72 -23.61 7.32
CA PRO A 25 26.27 -23.47 7.29
C PRO A 25 25.70 -24.45 6.25
N PRO A 26 24.56 -25.10 6.53
CA PRO A 26 23.96 -26.00 5.56
C PRO A 26 23.62 -25.20 4.29
N LEU A 27 23.92 -25.80 3.14
CA LEU A 27 23.43 -25.36 1.83
C LEU A 27 21.96 -24.97 1.98
N MET A 28 21.66 -23.68 1.80
CA MET A 28 20.31 -23.19 1.77
C MET A 28 19.60 -23.85 0.58
N ASP A 29 18.58 -24.64 0.90
CA ASP A 29 17.68 -25.25 -0.05
C ASP A 29 17.04 -24.14 -0.89
N GLY A 30 17.26 -24.16 -2.21
CA GLY A 30 16.83 -23.16 -3.18
C GLY A 30 15.31 -23.05 -3.36
N LYS A 31 14.51 -23.66 -2.48
CA LYS A 31 13.05 -23.65 -2.49
C LYS A 31 12.39 -22.53 -1.67
N ASN A 32 13.18 -21.75 -0.91
CA ASN A 32 12.61 -20.73 -0.01
C ASN A 32 12.74 -19.27 -0.51
N MET A 33 13.44 -18.99 -1.62
CA MET A 33 13.44 -17.66 -2.26
C MET A 33 12.36 -17.49 -3.34
N GLU A 34 11.85 -18.60 -3.89
CA GLU A 34 10.80 -18.58 -4.93
C GLU A 34 9.39 -18.33 -4.35
N LYS A 35 9.23 -18.43 -3.02
CA LYS A 35 7.93 -18.38 -2.32
C LYS A 35 7.46 -16.97 -1.95
N ASP A 36 8.33 -15.97 -2.09
CA ASP A 36 8.01 -14.58 -1.74
C ASP A 36 7.66 -13.72 -2.97
N ASP A 37 8.15 -14.09 -4.17
CA ASP A 37 7.95 -13.31 -5.40
C ASP A 37 6.53 -13.47 -5.99
N ASN A 38 5.78 -14.47 -5.56
CA ASN A 38 4.46 -14.81 -6.09
C ASN A 38 3.31 -14.48 -5.12
N GLN A 39 3.58 -13.72 -4.06
CA GLN A 39 2.55 -13.30 -3.11
C GLN A 39 1.84 -12.04 -3.63
N PRO A 40 0.51 -11.92 -3.43
CA PRO A 40 -0.20 -10.70 -3.77
C PRO A 40 0.40 -9.52 -2.98
N PHE A 41 0.51 -8.38 -3.64
CA PHE A 41 1.05 -7.16 -3.06
C PHE A 41 0.16 -5.97 -3.36
N VAL A 42 0.33 -4.91 -2.55
CA VAL A 42 -0.21 -3.59 -2.83
C VAL A 42 0.96 -2.66 -3.16
N GLY A 43 0.96 -2.13 -4.36
CA GLY A 43 1.88 -1.10 -4.83
C GLY A 43 1.20 0.25 -4.96
N VAL A 44 1.95 1.26 -5.39
CA VAL A 44 1.42 2.61 -5.67
C VAL A 44 1.93 3.12 -7.02
N ASN A 45 1.10 3.87 -7.72
CA ASN A 45 1.51 4.65 -8.88
C ASN A 45 2.17 5.96 -8.41
N ILE A 46 3.22 6.39 -9.11
CA ILE A 46 3.87 7.69 -8.86
C ILE A 46 3.68 8.53 -10.11
N GLY A 47 2.69 9.44 -10.05
CA GLY A 47 2.47 10.49 -11.04
C GLY A 47 3.59 11.54 -11.08
N SER A 48 3.61 12.32 -12.15
CA SER A 48 4.65 13.32 -12.43
C SER A 48 4.13 14.75 -12.41
N ASP A 49 2.81 14.94 -12.48
CA ASP A 49 2.17 16.26 -12.57
C ASP A 49 2.00 16.89 -11.16
N VAL A 50 3.09 16.89 -10.39
CA VAL A 50 3.17 17.39 -9.00
C VAL A 50 4.16 18.55 -8.92
N SER A 51 3.72 19.72 -8.47
CA SER A 51 4.50 20.97 -8.48
C SER A 51 5.70 20.99 -7.53
N ASN A 52 5.61 20.31 -6.39
CA ASN A 52 6.62 20.34 -5.32
C ASN A 52 7.05 18.92 -4.90
N LEU A 53 7.27 18.04 -5.88
CA LEU A 53 7.71 16.68 -5.60
C LEU A 53 9.09 16.68 -4.94
N MET A 54 9.25 15.85 -3.91
CA MET A 54 10.52 15.67 -3.21
C MET A 54 11.63 15.14 -4.13
N SER A 55 12.89 15.28 -3.70
CA SER A 55 14.02 14.74 -4.47
C SER A 55 13.92 13.22 -4.63
N PRO A 56 14.48 12.61 -5.70
CA PRO A 56 14.43 11.15 -5.89
C PRO A 56 14.97 10.34 -4.69
N SER A 57 15.99 10.83 -3.98
CA SER A 57 16.51 10.17 -2.77
C SER A 57 15.56 10.27 -1.58
N ASP A 58 14.90 11.41 -1.42
CA ASP A 58 13.89 11.60 -0.37
C ASP A 58 12.65 10.77 -0.66
N LEU A 59 12.28 10.64 -1.94
CA LEU A 59 11.20 9.76 -2.39
C LEU A 59 11.46 8.31 -1.98
N VAL A 60 12.65 7.77 -2.26
CA VAL A 60 13.00 6.41 -1.84
C VAL A 60 13.00 6.26 -0.33
N SER A 61 13.50 7.26 0.41
CA SER A 61 13.44 7.27 1.88
C SER A 61 12.00 7.28 2.40
N PHE A 62 11.12 8.04 1.75
CA PHE A 62 9.71 8.12 2.05
C PHE A 62 9.00 6.79 1.75
N LEU A 63 9.25 6.17 0.60
CA LEU A 63 8.70 4.86 0.25
C LEU A 63 9.09 3.79 1.30
N HIS A 64 10.35 3.79 1.75
CA HIS A 64 10.80 2.93 2.84
C HIS A 64 10.11 3.20 4.16
N PHE A 65 9.95 4.48 4.52
CA PHE A 65 9.24 4.88 5.73
C PHE A 65 7.79 4.38 5.72
N GLN A 66 7.13 4.48 4.58
CA GLN A 66 5.77 3.95 4.35
C GLN A 66 5.71 2.44 4.10
N LYS A 67 6.88 1.75 4.09
CA LYS A 67 7.04 0.32 3.81
C LYS A 67 6.47 -0.12 2.46
N ILE A 68 6.45 0.79 1.49
CA ILE A 68 6.04 0.50 0.11
C ILE A 68 7.15 -0.31 -0.55
N THR A 69 6.79 -1.47 -1.10
CA THR A 69 7.73 -2.40 -1.75
C THR A 69 7.56 -2.46 -3.26
N HIS A 70 6.44 -1.97 -3.79
CA HIS A 70 6.11 -2.01 -5.21
C HIS A 70 5.65 -0.64 -5.68
N ILE A 71 6.23 -0.14 -6.76
CA ILE A 71 5.85 1.13 -7.38
C ILE A 71 5.72 0.99 -8.89
N ARG A 72 4.88 1.81 -9.50
CA ARG A 72 4.79 1.97 -10.94
C ARG A 72 5.09 3.42 -11.32
N LEU A 73 5.94 3.59 -12.31
CA LEU A 73 6.28 4.87 -12.92
C LEU A 73 5.65 4.95 -14.32
N TYR A 74 5.15 6.12 -14.71
CA TYR A 74 4.59 6.38 -16.05
C TYR A 74 5.64 6.61 -17.14
N ASP A 75 6.91 6.62 -16.76
CA ASP A 75 8.05 6.67 -17.67
C ASP A 75 9.24 5.85 -17.14
N ALA A 76 10.41 6.01 -17.75
CA ALA A 76 11.68 5.46 -17.30
C ALA A 76 12.60 6.58 -16.76
N ASN A 77 12.12 7.37 -15.79
CA ASN A 77 12.88 8.48 -15.22
C ASN A 77 14.24 8.02 -14.68
N PRO A 78 15.37 8.50 -15.26
CA PRO A 78 16.70 8.01 -14.90
C PRO A 78 17.12 8.38 -13.48
N ASP A 79 16.61 9.47 -12.91
CA ASP A 79 17.03 9.92 -11.58
C ASP A 79 16.32 9.14 -10.47
N ILE A 80 15.04 8.80 -10.68
CA ILE A 80 14.31 7.87 -9.79
C ILE A 80 14.92 6.47 -9.88
N LEU A 81 15.21 5.97 -11.10
CA LEU A 81 15.82 4.65 -11.28
C LEU A 81 17.20 4.53 -10.63
N LYS A 82 18.01 5.59 -10.66
CA LYS A 82 19.28 5.64 -9.90
C LYS A 82 19.05 5.65 -8.40
N ALA A 83 18.08 6.43 -7.91
CA ALA A 83 17.81 6.53 -6.48
C ALA A 83 17.30 5.20 -5.89
N LEU A 84 16.60 4.38 -6.69
CA LEU A 84 16.12 3.06 -6.28
C LEU A 84 17.22 2.00 -6.16
N ASN A 85 18.45 2.30 -6.55
CA ASN A 85 19.58 1.37 -6.48
C ASN A 85 19.75 0.81 -5.05
N GLY A 86 19.66 -0.52 -4.92
CA GLY A 86 19.84 -1.21 -3.65
C GLY A 86 18.68 -1.05 -2.65
N SER A 87 17.62 -0.32 -3.00
CA SER A 87 16.43 -0.13 -2.15
C SER A 87 15.62 -1.41 -1.95
N LYS A 88 15.73 -2.38 -2.87
CA LYS A 88 14.87 -3.58 -2.94
C LYS A 88 13.39 -3.28 -3.22
N ILE A 89 13.03 -2.03 -3.52
CA ILE A 89 11.70 -1.69 -4.03
C ILE A 89 11.63 -2.16 -5.48
N ARG A 90 10.57 -2.89 -5.80
CA ARG A 90 10.28 -3.38 -7.15
C ARG A 90 9.56 -2.29 -7.93
N VAL A 91 10.02 -2.04 -9.16
CA VAL A 91 9.48 -0.98 -10.02
C VAL A 91 9.00 -1.54 -11.35
N ILE A 92 7.77 -1.17 -11.72
CA ILE A 92 7.31 -1.23 -13.10
C ILE A 92 7.61 0.13 -13.75
N ILE A 93 8.34 0.12 -14.86
CA ILE A 93 8.56 1.32 -15.68
C ILE A 93 7.65 1.30 -16.90
N SER A 94 7.23 2.46 -17.37
CA SER A 94 6.34 2.54 -18.53
C SER A 94 7.04 3.11 -19.75
N VAL A 95 6.63 2.64 -20.93
CA VAL A 95 6.93 3.25 -22.22
C VAL A 95 5.83 4.29 -22.46
N PRO A 96 6.13 5.59 -22.48
CA PRO A 96 5.11 6.61 -22.72
C PRO A 96 4.47 6.46 -24.10
N ASN A 97 3.17 6.80 -24.20
CA ASN A 97 2.40 6.65 -25.43
C ASN A 97 3.04 7.34 -26.65
N ASN A 98 3.72 8.47 -26.46
CA ASN A 98 4.40 9.21 -27.53
C ASN A 98 5.66 8.49 -28.08
N GLN A 99 6.18 7.47 -27.41
CA GLN A 99 7.33 6.67 -27.87
C GLN A 99 6.93 5.41 -28.65
N LEU A 100 5.66 5.02 -28.59
CA LEU A 100 5.16 3.77 -29.18
C LEU A 100 5.40 3.68 -30.69
N LEU A 101 5.21 4.78 -31.42
CA LEU A 101 5.42 4.80 -32.87
C LEU A 101 6.88 4.47 -33.22
N ALA A 102 7.84 5.07 -32.52
CA ALA A 102 9.26 4.89 -32.78
C ALA A 102 9.74 3.48 -32.39
N ILE A 103 9.25 2.95 -31.26
CA ILE A 103 9.60 1.62 -30.77
C ILE A 103 8.96 0.53 -31.63
N GLY A 104 7.66 0.67 -31.94
CA GLY A 104 6.91 -0.30 -32.75
C GLY A 104 7.35 -0.37 -34.22
N SER A 105 8.04 0.65 -34.71
CA SER A 105 8.53 0.69 -36.11
C SER A 105 9.96 0.17 -36.28
N SER A 106 10.70 -0.12 -35.20
CA SER A 106 12.12 -0.48 -35.28
C SER A 106 12.59 -1.31 -34.09
N ASN A 107 12.93 -2.59 -34.35
CA ASN A 107 13.53 -3.48 -33.36
C ASN A 107 14.83 -2.91 -32.77
N ALA A 108 15.61 -2.18 -33.56
CA ALA A 108 16.84 -1.53 -33.09
C ALA A 108 16.53 -0.42 -32.08
N THR A 109 15.45 0.35 -32.30
CA THR A 109 14.98 1.37 -31.36
C THR A 109 14.49 0.73 -30.06
N ALA A 110 13.71 -0.37 -30.16
CA ALA A 110 13.26 -1.12 -28.98
C ALA A 110 14.43 -1.70 -28.17
N ALA A 111 15.42 -2.31 -28.85
CA ALA A 111 16.62 -2.84 -28.19
C ALA A 111 17.44 -1.73 -27.52
N ALA A 112 17.58 -0.57 -28.16
CA ALA A 112 18.24 0.59 -27.57
C ALA A 112 17.48 1.13 -26.34
N TRP A 113 16.14 1.11 -26.38
CA TRP A 113 15.30 1.47 -25.23
C TRP A 113 15.55 0.53 -24.04
N ILE A 114 15.54 -0.79 -24.26
CA ILE A 114 15.85 -1.79 -23.22
C ILE A 114 17.27 -1.60 -22.67
N ALA A 115 18.26 -1.41 -23.54
CA ALA A 115 19.64 -1.19 -23.11
C ALA A 115 19.78 0.05 -22.21
N ARG A 116 19.13 1.16 -22.59
CA ARG A 116 19.20 2.43 -21.86
C ARG A 116 18.40 2.45 -20.56
N ASN A 117 17.21 1.86 -20.56
CA ASN A 117 16.22 2.04 -19.49
C ASN A 117 16.10 0.84 -18.55
N VAL A 118 16.59 -0.33 -18.96
CA VAL A 118 16.51 -1.57 -18.17
C VAL A 118 17.91 -2.07 -17.83
N VAL A 119 18.72 -2.41 -18.84
CA VAL A 119 20.04 -3.04 -18.65
C VAL A 119 21.00 -2.11 -17.91
N ALA A 120 20.88 -0.79 -18.08
CA ALA A 120 21.70 0.18 -17.38
C ALA A 120 21.49 0.23 -15.85
N TYR A 121 20.35 -0.28 -15.34
CA TYR A 121 19.97 -0.19 -13.93
C TYR A 121 19.81 -1.55 -13.25
N TYR A 122 19.50 -2.61 -14.00
CA TYR A 122 19.33 -3.97 -13.47
C TYR A 122 20.69 -4.67 -13.32
N PRO A 123 20.95 -5.43 -12.23
CA PRO A 123 20.05 -5.84 -11.15
C PRO A 123 20.04 -4.93 -9.92
N GLN A 124 20.77 -3.81 -9.92
CA GLN A 124 20.89 -2.94 -8.75
C GLN A 124 19.55 -2.28 -8.39
N THR A 125 18.79 -1.89 -9.41
CA THR A 125 17.39 -1.47 -9.30
C THR A 125 16.50 -2.62 -9.76
N LEU A 126 15.58 -3.06 -8.89
CA LEU A 126 14.71 -4.21 -9.16
C LEU A 126 13.56 -3.81 -10.08
N ILE A 127 13.83 -3.76 -11.38
CA ILE A 127 12.78 -3.62 -12.39
C ILE A 127 12.04 -4.95 -12.49
N SER A 128 10.75 -4.97 -12.15
CA SER A 128 9.91 -6.17 -12.14
C SER A 128 9.00 -6.30 -13.36
N GLY A 129 8.77 -5.19 -14.06
CA GLY A 129 7.98 -5.21 -15.29
C GLY A 129 8.11 -3.95 -16.15
N ILE A 130 7.60 -4.07 -17.37
CA ILE A 130 7.48 -2.97 -18.34
C ILE A 130 6.01 -2.85 -18.76
N SER A 131 5.44 -1.67 -18.57
CA SER A 131 4.13 -1.29 -19.09
C SER A 131 4.30 -0.57 -20.43
N VAL A 132 3.84 -1.16 -21.53
CA VAL A 132 4.00 -0.60 -22.87
C VAL A 132 2.79 0.26 -23.21
N GLY A 133 2.96 1.58 -23.13
CA GLY A 133 1.86 2.53 -23.23
C GLY A 133 0.99 2.52 -21.99
N ASP A 134 -0.10 3.29 -22.05
CA ASP A 134 -1.13 3.36 -21.03
C ASP A 134 -2.47 3.65 -21.72
N GLU A 135 -3.43 2.75 -21.54
CA GLU A 135 -4.78 2.79 -22.14
C GLU A 135 -4.80 3.07 -23.66
N VAL A 136 -3.80 2.56 -24.40
CA VAL A 136 -3.56 2.92 -25.82
C VAL A 136 -4.78 2.67 -26.71
N LEU A 137 -5.49 1.56 -26.49
CA LEU A 137 -6.62 1.15 -27.33
C LEU A 137 -7.81 2.12 -27.25
N THR A 138 -7.93 2.89 -26.16
CA THR A 138 -9.01 3.84 -25.93
C THR A 138 -8.55 5.29 -26.09
N THR A 139 -7.31 5.61 -25.72
CA THR A 139 -6.79 6.98 -25.75
C THR A 139 -6.18 7.37 -27.10
N ILE A 140 -5.51 6.44 -27.79
CA ILE A 140 -4.86 6.69 -29.09
C ILE A 140 -5.13 5.52 -30.07
N PRO A 141 -6.39 5.32 -30.52
CA PRO A 141 -6.76 4.17 -31.34
C PRO A 141 -6.00 4.04 -32.67
N SER A 142 -5.43 5.14 -33.17
CA SER A 142 -4.60 5.15 -34.39
C SER A 142 -3.29 4.38 -34.25
N VAL A 143 -2.79 4.18 -33.03
CA VAL A 143 -1.53 3.47 -32.73
C VAL A 143 -1.77 2.00 -32.37
N SER A 144 -3.03 1.55 -32.17
CA SER A 144 -3.38 0.17 -31.79
C SER A 144 -2.70 -0.93 -32.63
N PRO A 145 -2.57 -0.81 -33.97
CA PRO A 145 -1.87 -1.84 -34.76
C PRO A 145 -0.38 -1.99 -34.45
N LEU A 146 0.26 -0.98 -33.85
CA LEU A 146 1.67 -0.98 -33.49
C LEU A 146 1.92 -1.44 -32.05
N LEU A 147 0.88 -1.61 -31.23
CA LEU A 147 1.02 -1.93 -29.81
C LEU A 147 1.70 -3.28 -29.60
N LEU A 148 1.16 -4.35 -30.19
CA LEU A 148 1.77 -5.69 -30.06
C LEU A 148 3.16 -5.76 -30.71
N PRO A 149 3.41 -5.24 -31.93
CA PRO A 149 4.76 -5.17 -32.49
C PRO A 149 5.77 -4.45 -31.58
N ALA A 150 5.37 -3.37 -30.90
CA ALA A 150 6.22 -2.68 -29.92
C ALA A 150 6.54 -3.57 -28.72
N ILE A 151 5.52 -4.25 -28.15
CA ILE A 151 5.68 -5.20 -27.04
C ILE A 151 6.64 -6.33 -27.43
N GLU A 152 6.43 -6.95 -28.59
CA GLU A 152 7.27 -8.06 -29.07
C GLU A 152 8.71 -7.61 -29.33
N SER A 153 8.91 -6.39 -29.83
CA SER A 153 10.24 -5.82 -30.06
C SER A 153 10.98 -5.55 -28.76
N LEU A 154 10.30 -5.00 -27.75
CA LEU A 154 10.86 -4.79 -26.42
C LEU A 154 11.16 -6.12 -25.72
N TYR A 155 10.26 -7.11 -25.84
CA TYR A 155 10.48 -8.46 -25.32
C TYR A 155 11.70 -9.13 -25.96
N SER A 156 11.90 -8.97 -27.28
CA SER A 156 13.11 -9.46 -27.96
C SER A 156 14.40 -8.81 -27.40
N GLY A 157 14.32 -7.53 -27.03
CA GLY A 157 15.40 -6.85 -26.30
C GLY A 157 15.67 -7.47 -24.91
N LEU A 158 14.62 -7.79 -24.15
CA LEU A 158 14.74 -8.48 -22.86
C LEU A 158 15.36 -9.89 -23.02
N VAL A 159 14.92 -10.65 -24.02
CA VAL A 159 15.49 -11.97 -24.34
C VAL A 159 16.98 -11.86 -24.68
N SER A 160 17.35 -10.86 -25.48
CA SER A 160 18.75 -10.61 -25.85
C SER A 160 19.63 -10.23 -24.65
N ALA A 161 19.04 -9.61 -23.64
CA ALA A 161 19.67 -9.29 -22.36
C ALA A 161 19.58 -10.43 -21.32
N ASN A 162 18.90 -11.54 -21.65
CA ASN A 162 18.62 -12.66 -20.75
C ASN A 162 17.83 -12.25 -19.48
N LEU A 163 16.87 -11.34 -19.64
CA LEU A 163 16.03 -10.77 -18.57
C LEU A 163 14.54 -11.17 -18.66
N GLN A 164 14.17 -11.95 -19.68
CA GLN A 164 12.78 -12.30 -19.99
C GLN A 164 12.07 -13.11 -18.91
N THR A 165 12.81 -13.80 -18.02
CA THR A 165 12.21 -14.57 -16.92
C THR A 165 12.14 -13.79 -15.61
N GLN A 166 12.77 -12.62 -15.55
CA GLN A 166 12.82 -11.76 -14.37
C GLN A 166 11.92 -10.53 -14.52
N ILE A 167 11.71 -10.07 -15.76
CA ILE A 167 10.97 -8.84 -16.07
C ILE A 167 9.78 -9.18 -16.96
N THR A 168 8.59 -8.98 -16.41
CA THR A 168 7.33 -9.15 -17.17
C THR A 168 7.10 -7.98 -18.12
N ILE A 169 6.34 -8.19 -19.19
CA ILE A 169 5.99 -7.11 -20.12
C ILE A 169 4.54 -7.22 -20.55
N SER A 170 3.81 -6.12 -20.42
CA SER A 170 2.38 -6.06 -20.78
C SER A 170 1.99 -4.63 -21.12
N THR A 171 0.70 -4.34 -21.24
CA THR A 171 0.17 -3.02 -21.56
C THR A 171 -1.09 -2.75 -20.72
N PRO A 172 -1.13 -1.67 -19.92
CA PRO A 172 -2.30 -1.27 -19.14
C PRO A 172 -3.49 -0.94 -20.05
N HIS A 173 -4.66 -1.46 -19.69
CA HIS A 173 -5.91 -1.21 -20.39
C HIS A 173 -6.97 -0.59 -19.49
N ALA A 174 -7.72 0.37 -20.04
CA ALA A 174 -8.92 0.89 -19.42
C ALA A 174 -9.97 -0.22 -19.22
N ALA A 175 -10.73 -0.20 -18.12
CA ALA A 175 -11.86 -1.10 -17.90
C ALA A 175 -12.87 -1.11 -19.07
N SER A 176 -13.01 0.01 -19.79
CA SER A 176 -13.98 0.17 -20.88
C SER A 176 -13.71 -0.69 -22.12
N ILE A 177 -12.58 -1.41 -22.20
CA ILE A 177 -12.38 -2.42 -23.24
C ILE A 177 -13.24 -3.67 -23.01
N ILE A 178 -13.75 -3.87 -21.79
CA ILE A 178 -14.69 -4.92 -21.41
C ILE A 178 -16.10 -4.33 -21.45
N LEU A 179 -16.98 -4.99 -22.21
CA LEU A 179 -18.39 -4.64 -22.32
C LEU A 179 -19.22 -5.59 -21.46
N ASP A 180 -20.38 -5.08 -21.04
CA ASP A 180 -21.33 -5.76 -20.15
C ASP A 180 -20.65 -6.44 -18.95
N PRO A 181 -19.83 -5.70 -18.18
CA PRO A 181 -19.02 -6.29 -17.11
C PRO A 181 -19.85 -6.82 -15.94
N PHE A 182 -21.17 -6.55 -15.91
CA PHE A 182 -22.08 -7.11 -14.92
C PHE A 182 -23.35 -7.70 -15.57
N PRO A 183 -23.70 -8.96 -15.29
CA PRO A 183 -22.97 -9.89 -14.41
C PRO A 183 -21.63 -10.34 -15.04
N PRO A 184 -20.56 -10.58 -14.24
CA PRO A 184 -19.23 -10.84 -14.77
C PRO A 184 -19.15 -12.02 -15.75
N SER A 185 -19.96 -13.07 -15.54
CA SER A 185 -20.01 -14.23 -16.44
C SER A 185 -20.45 -13.94 -17.88
N GLN A 186 -21.07 -12.78 -18.13
CA GLN A 186 -21.49 -12.34 -19.46
C GLN A 186 -20.50 -11.36 -20.09
N ALA A 187 -19.50 -10.91 -19.35
CA ALA A 187 -18.55 -9.92 -19.82
C ALA A 187 -17.75 -10.42 -21.03
N PHE A 188 -17.48 -9.51 -21.97
CA PHE A 188 -16.65 -9.81 -23.13
C PHE A 188 -15.83 -8.59 -23.56
N PHE A 189 -14.66 -8.82 -24.15
CA PHE A 189 -13.92 -7.74 -24.78
C PHE A 189 -14.70 -7.15 -25.95
N ASN A 190 -14.69 -5.83 -26.09
CA ASN A 190 -15.31 -5.14 -27.21
C ASN A 190 -14.88 -5.77 -28.55
N GLN A 191 -15.85 -6.21 -29.36
CA GLN A 191 -15.62 -6.97 -30.58
C GLN A 191 -14.67 -6.26 -31.56
N SER A 192 -14.71 -4.92 -31.62
CA SER A 192 -13.81 -4.13 -32.47
C SER A 192 -12.35 -4.19 -32.03
N LEU A 193 -12.10 -4.46 -30.75
CA LEU A 193 -10.77 -4.57 -30.13
C LEU A 193 -10.26 -6.01 -30.07
N VAL A 194 -11.11 -7.02 -30.24
CA VAL A 194 -10.72 -8.45 -30.19
C VAL A 194 -9.57 -8.78 -31.15
N GLN A 195 -9.51 -8.11 -32.31
CA GLN A 195 -8.40 -8.27 -33.27
C GLN A 195 -7.02 -7.88 -32.69
N PHE A 196 -6.98 -7.02 -31.68
CA PHE A 196 -5.76 -6.63 -30.96
C PHE A 196 -5.60 -7.43 -29.66
N MET A 197 -6.70 -7.64 -28.92
CA MET A 197 -6.68 -8.34 -27.64
C MET A 197 -6.31 -9.82 -27.76
N LEU A 198 -6.87 -10.56 -28.72
CA LEU A 198 -6.59 -12.00 -28.82
C LEU A 198 -5.10 -12.30 -29.11
N PRO A 199 -4.44 -11.64 -30.08
CA PRO A 199 -2.99 -11.80 -30.26
C PRO A 199 -2.18 -11.40 -29.03
N LEU A 200 -2.56 -10.30 -28.35
CA LEU A 200 -1.92 -9.86 -27.12
C LEU A 200 -2.03 -10.91 -26.01
N LEU A 201 -3.24 -11.42 -25.74
CA LEU A 201 -3.47 -12.44 -24.71
C LEU A 201 -2.68 -13.73 -24.98
N ARG A 202 -2.55 -14.14 -26.25
CA ARG A 202 -1.69 -15.27 -26.63
C ARG A 202 -0.21 -14.98 -26.38
N PHE A 203 0.23 -13.75 -26.61
CA PHE A 203 1.59 -13.33 -26.26
C PHE A 203 1.81 -13.38 -24.75
N LEU A 204 0.87 -12.85 -23.96
CA LEU A 204 0.92 -12.84 -22.50
C LEU A 204 0.97 -14.27 -21.93
N SER A 205 0.10 -15.17 -22.40
CA SER A 205 0.10 -16.59 -22.06
C SER A 205 1.46 -17.26 -22.32
N ARG A 206 2.02 -17.09 -23.52
CA ARG A 206 3.33 -17.68 -23.87
C ARG A 206 4.50 -17.16 -23.04
N THR A 207 4.41 -15.92 -22.55
CA THR A 207 5.49 -15.25 -21.83
C THR A 207 5.31 -15.27 -20.31
N GLY A 208 4.19 -15.79 -19.82
CA GLY A 208 3.83 -15.74 -18.39
C GLY A 208 3.63 -14.31 -17.88
N SER A 209 3.31 -13.35 -18.76
CA SER A 209 3.07 -11.96 -18.38
C SER A 209 1.59 -11.72 -18.04
N PRO A 210 1.27 -10.80 -17.11
CA PRO A 210 -0.11 -10.55 -16.70
C PRO A 210 -0.88 -9.70 -17.72
N LEU A 211 -2.20 -9.78 -17.69
CA LEU A 211 -3.08 -8.75 -18.28
C LEU A 211 -3.13 -7.57 -17.31
N MET A 212 -2.63 -6.41 -17.74
CA MET A 212 -2.67 -5.18 -16.94
C MET A 212 -3.99 -4.44 -17.15
N MET A 213 -4.73 -4.18 -16.08
CA MET A 213 -6.03 -3.52 -16.13
C MET A 213 -6.08 -2.36 -15.14
N ASN A 214 -6.56 -1.21 -15.61
CA ASN A 214 -6.91 -0.06 -14.79
C ASN A 214 -8.38 -0.18 -14.38
N PHE A 215 -8.62 -0.47 -13.10
CA PHE A 215 -9.95 -0.74 -12.55
C PHE A 215 -10.32 0.28 -11.47
N TYR A 216 -11.33 1.07 -11.79
CA TYR A 216 -11.83 2.13 -10.93
C TYR A 216 -13.29 1.90 -10.53
N PRO A 217 -13.56 1.22 -9.40
CA PRO A 217 -14.90 1.09 -8.83
C PRO A 217 -15.63 2.43 -8.68
N TYR A 218 -14.90 3.52 -8.42
CA TYR A 218 -15.44 4.89 -8.39
C TYR A 218 -16.23 5.24 -9.66
N TYR A 219 -15.64 5.02 -10.84
CA TYR A 219 -16.31 5.33 -12.11
C TYR A 219 -17.50 4.41 -12.37
N VAL A 220 -17.40 3.12 -12.02
CA VAL A 220 -18.53 2.19 -12.12
C VAL A 220 -19.69 2.69 -11.27
N PHE A 221 -19.44 3.04 -10.02
CA PHE A 221 -20.46 3.58 -9.11
C PHE A 221 -21.09 4.87 -9.65
N MET A 222 -20.27 5.84 -10.06
CA MET A 222 -20.74 7.13 -10.58
C MET A 222 -21.59 6.99 -11.85
N GLN A 223 -21.26 6.05 -12.73
CA GLN A 223 -21.95 5.85 -14.02
C GLN A 223 -23.23 5.00 -13.90
N ASN A 224 -23.33 4.12 -12.89
CA ASN A 224 -24.41 3.15 -12.78
C ASN A 224 -25.70 3.69 -12.11
N LYS A 225 -25.83 5.02 -11.96
CA LYS A 225 -27.07 5.72 -11.57
C LYS A 225 -27.83 5.12 -10.37
N GLY A 226 -27.10 4.61 -9.37
CA GLY A 226 -27.67 4.05 -8.14
C GLY A 226 -28.03 2.56 -8.15
N VAL A 227 -27.72 1.82 -9.22
CA VAL A 227 -27.87 0.35 -9.24
C VAL A 227 -26.80 -0.32 -8.38
N VAL A 228 -25.56 0.18 -8.45
CA VAL A 228 -24.45 -0.27 -7.61
C VAL A 228 -24.50 0.49 -6.29
N PRO A 229 -24.69 -0.19 -5.14
CA PRO A 229 -24.64 0.46 -3.83
C PRO A 229 -23.26 1.07 -3.56
N LEU A 230 -23.20 2.26 -2.97
CA LEU A 230 -21.93 2.88 -2.56
C LEU A 230 -21.12 1.95 -1.65
N ASP A 231 -21.79 1.28 -0.71
CA ASP A 231 -21.15 0.33 0.20
C ASP A 231 -20.44 -0.81 -0.53
N ASN A 232 -21.02 -1.31 -1.64
CA ASN A 232 -20.39 -2.35 -2.47
C ASN A 232 -19.13 -1.82 -3.16
N ALA A 233 -19.16 -0.58 -3.67
CA ALA A 233 -17.99 0.05 -4.29
C ALA A 233 -16.88 0.35 -3.28
N LEU A 234 -17.22 0.53 -2.00
CA LEU A 234 -16.30 0.84 -0.90
C LEU A 234 -15.88 -0.40 -0.08
N PHE A 235 -16.17 -1.62 -0.53
CA PHE A 235 -15.90 -2.88 0.20
C PHE A 235 -16.55 -2.94 1.60
N LYS A 236 -17.63 -2.18 1.83
CA LYS A 236 -18.38 -2.22 3.08
C LYS A 236 -19.30 -3.45 3.07
N PRO A 237 -19.55 -4.06 4.25
CA PRO A 237 -20.48 -5.17 4.37
C PRO A 237 -21.85 -4.81 3.80
N LEU A 238 -22.41 -5.71 3.02
CA LEU A 238 -23.75 -5.59 2.46
C LEU A 238 -24.69 -6.53 3.19
N ILE A 239 -25.97 -6.15 3.24
CA ILE A 239 -27.02 -7.12 3.56
C ILE A 239 -27.15 -8.11 2.38
N PRO A 240 -27.47 -9.39 2.62
CA PRO A 240 -27.53 -10.41 1.56
C PRO A 240 -28.43 -10.04 0.36
N SER A 241 -29.48 -9.25 0.58
CA SER A 241 -30.39 -8.78 -0.50
C SER A 241 -29.81 -7.69 -1.40
N LYS A 242 -28.65 -7.12 -1.04
CA LYS A 242 -27.92 -6.10 -1.82
C LYS A 242 -26.61 -6.63 -2.40
N GLU A 243 -26.25 -7.87 -2.13
CA GLU A 243 -25.10 -8.50 -2.77
C GLU A 243 -25.33 -8.61 -4.28
N MET A 244 -24.27 -8.37 -5.04
CA MET A 244 -24.31 -8.50 -6.49
C MET A 244 -24.15 -9.97 -6.85
N VAL A 245 -25.27 -10.64 -7.16
CA VAL A 245 -25.26 -12.06 -7.54
C VAL A 245 -25.20 -12.18 -9.05
N ASP A 246 -24.25 -12.96 -9.54
CA ASP A 246 -24.20 -13.35 -10.94
C ASP A 246 -25.25 -14.46 -11.20
N PRO A 247 -26.27 -14.22 -12.04
CA PRO A 247 -27.37 -15.16 -12.24
C PRO A 247 -26.96 -16.44 -13.00
N ASN A 248 -25.84 -16.43 -13.72
CA ASN A 248 -25.41 -17.60 -14.51
C ASN A 248 -24.48 -18.52 -13.71
N THR A 249 -23.72 -17.96 -12.77
CA THR A 249 -22.73 -18.72 -11.97
C THR A 249 -23.12 -18.87 -10.50
N LEU A 250 -24.08 -18.08 -10.03
CA LEU A 250 -24.48 -17.95 -8.62
C LEU A 250 -23.34 -17.46 -7.72
N LEU A 251 -22.32 -16.82 -8.30
CA LEU A 251 -21.24 -16.19 -7.54
C LEU A 251 -21.75 -14.90 -6.90
N HIS A 252 -21.41 -14.72 -5.62
CA HIS A 252 -21.77 -13.56 -4.82
C HIS A 252 -20.59 -12.59 -4.79
N TYR A 253 -20.81 -11.38 -5.31
CA TYR A 253 -19.83 -10.31 -5.32
C TYR A 253 -20.15 -9.31 -4.22
N THR A 254 -19.28 -9.30 -3.20
CA THR A 254 -19.39 -8.40 -2.03
C THR A 254 -18.77 -7.03 -2.29
N ASN A 255 -17.97 -6.89 -3.34
CA ASN A 255 -17.40 -5.62 -3.79
C ASN A 255 -17.30 -5.54 -5.33
N VAL A 256 -17.24 -4.30 -5.84
CA VAL A 256 -17.18 -4.03 -7.30
C VAL A 256 -15.85 -4.47 -7.91
N LEU A 257 -14.72 -4.34 -7.19
CA LEU A 257 -13.40 -4.63 -7.75
C LEU A 257 -13.28 -6.10 -8.15
N ASP A 258 -13.74 -7.02 -7.31
CA ASP A 258 -13.75 -8.45 -7.62
C ASP A 258 -14.63 -8.77 -8.84
N ALA A 259 -15.77 -8.08 -8.97
CA ALA A 259 -16.63 -8.21 -10.14
C ALA A 259 -15.91 -7.72 -11.41
N MET A 260 -15.14 -6.63 -11.34
CA MET A 260 -14.33 -6.13 -12.46
C MET A 260 -13.20 -7.09 -12.83
N ILE A 261 -12.49 -7.63 -11.84
CA ILE A 261 -11.44 -8.64 -12.05
C ILE A 261 -12.01 -9.89 -12.72
N ASP A 262 -13.13 -10.41 -12.23
CA ASP A 262 -13.77 -11.59 -12.80
C ASP A 262 -14.35 -11.31 -14.18
N SER A 263 -14.82 -10.10 -14.46
CA SER A 263 -15.25 -9.71 -15.80
C SER A 263 -14.12 -9.82 -16.83
N ALA A 264 -12.86 -9.54 -16.43
CA ALA A 264 -11.70 -9.75 -17.28
C ALA A 264 -11.39 -11.23 -17.47
N TYR A 265 -11.45 -12.03 -16.40
CA TYR A 265 -11.26 -13.48 -16.49
C TYR A 265 -12.30 -14.15 -17.40
N PHE A 266 -13.59 -13.81 -17.27
CA PHE A 266 -14.63 -14.28 -18.17
C PHE A 266 -14.43 -13.81 -19.62
N SER A 267 -14.01 -12.56 -19.82
CA SER A 267 -13.68 -12.03 -21.15
C SER A 267 -12.53 -12.78 -21.83
N MET A 268 -11.48 -13.15 -21.06
CA MET A 268 -10.39 -14.00 -21.55
C MET A 268 -10.85 -15.43 -21.84
N LYS A 269 -11.69 -16.00 -20.96
CA LYS A 269 -12.26 -17.33 -21.12
C LYS A 269 -13.10 -17.45 -22.39
N ASN A 270 -13.85 -16.41 -22.75
CA ASN A 270 -14.61 -16.34 -24.02
C ASN A 270 -13.71 -16.37 -25.27
N LEU A 271 -12.42 -16.06 -25.12
CA LEU A 271 -11.40 -16.16 -26.16
C LEU A 271 -10.53 -17.44 -26.02
N ASN A 272 -10.91 -18.38 -25.15
CA ASN A 272 -10.18 -19.60 -24.79
C ASN A 272 -8.80 -19.35 -24.18
N ILE A 273 -8.65 -18.28 -23.40
CA ILE A 273 -7.44 -17.98 -22.61
C ILE A 273 -7.82 -18.04 -21.13
N THR A 274 -7.13 -18.86 -20.35
CA THR A 274 -7.47 -19.13 -18.93
C THR A 274 -6.28 -19.10 -17.99
N ASP A 275 -5.06 -18.98 -18.53
CA ASP A 275 -3.79 -19.05 -17.82
C ASP A 275 -3.16 -17.69 -17.55
N VAL A 276 -3.66 -16.63 -18.20
CA VAL A 276 -3.19 -15.25 -17.99
C VAL A 276 -3.83 -14.68 -16.72
N VAL A 277 -2.99 -14.26 -15.78
CA VAL A 277 -3.43 -13.62 -14.53
C VAL A 277 -3.69 -12.13 -14.75
N VAL A 278 -4.57 -11.55 -13.95
CA VAL A 278 -4.85 -10.11 -13.96
C VAL A 278 -3.93 -9.40 -12.97
N LEU A 279 -3.31 -8.30 -13.41
CA LEU A 279 -2.62 -7.34 -12.57
C LEU A 279 -3.41 -6.02 -12.62
N VAL A 280 -3.86 -5.53 -11.48
CA VAL A 280 -4.56 -4.25 -11.42
C VAL A 280 -3.51 -3.14 -11.36
N THR A 281 -3.28 -2.45 -12.46
CA THR A 281 -2.25 -1.42 -12.58
C THR A 281 -2.67 -0.08 -12.02
N GLU A 282 -3.96 0.16 -11.88
CA GLU A 282 -4.52 1.33 -11.24
C GLU A 282 -5.85 1.01 -10.58
N SER A 283 -6.01 1.42 -9.33
CA SER A 283 -7.30 1.47 -8.64
C SER A 283 -7.24 2.52 -7.53
N GLY A 284 -8.30 3.28 -7.33
CA GLY A 284 -8.31 4.35 -6.34
C GLY A 284 -9.68 5.01 -6.20
N TRP A 285 -9.72 6.07 -5.42
CA TRP A 285 -10.91 6.89 -5.22
C TRP A 285 -10.49 8.34 -4.92
N PRO A 286 -11.04 9.34 -5.63
CA PRO A 286 -10.62 10.73 -5.47
C PRO A 286 -11.16 11.32 -4.16
N SER A 287 -10.34 12.09 -3.45
CA SER A 287 -10.70 12.70 -2.17
C SER A 287 -11.46 14.02 -2.29
N LYS A 288 -11.51 14.59 -3.50
CA LYS A 288 -12.18 15.86 -3.79
C LYS A 288 -12.56 15.95 -5.26
N GLY A 289 -13.84 16.22 -5.54
CA GLY A 289 -14.35 16.42 -6.90
C GLY A 289 -15.07 17.75 -7.07
N ASP A 290 -15.59 17.99 -8.28
CA ASP A 290 -16.48 19.11 -8.55
C ASP A 290 -17.95 18.79 -8.20
N SER A 291 -18.89 19.69 -8.51
CA SER A 291 -20.31 19.49 -8.17
C SER A 291 -20.97 18.30 -8.86
N LYS A 292 -20.37 17.74 -9.92
CA LYS A 292 -20.83 16.53 -10.60
C LYS A 292 -20.26 15.25 -9.97
N GLU A 293 -19.33 15.39 -9.04
CA GLU A 293 -18.60 14.30 -8.38
C GLU A 293 -18.78 14.34 -6.85
N PRO A 294 -20.02 14.33 -6.33
CA PRO A 294 -20.29 14.54 -4.91
C PRO A 294 -19.76 13.43 -4.00
N TYR A 295 -19.37 12.29 -4.56
CA TYR A 295 -18.83 11.15 -3.81
C TYR A 295 -17.30 11.10 -3.79
N ALA A 296 -16.64 12.04 -4.48
CA ALA A 296 -15.21 12.29 -4.34
C ALA A 296 -14.96 13.06 -3.04
N THR A 297 -14.88 12.33 -1.93
CA THR A 297 -14.72 12.87 -0.58
C THR A 297 -13.57 12.16 0.12
N ILE A 298 -12.95 12.85 1.09
CA ILE A 298 -11.90 12.30 1.94
C ILE A 298 -12.35 10.98 2.60
N ASP A 299 -13.55 10.96 3.18
CA ASP A 299 -14.05 9.77 3.90
C ASP A 299 -14.23 8.55 2.98
N ASN A 300 -14.72 8.77 1.76
CA ASN A 300 -14.88 7.68 0.79
C ASN A 300 -13.52 7.22 0.24
N ALA A 301 -12.59 8.15 0.01
CA ALA A 301 -11.25 7.83 -0.47
C ALA A 301 -10.45 7.01 0.55
N ASP A 302 -10.48 7.41 1.82
CA ASP A 302 -9.93 6.63 2.93
C ASP A 302 -10.60 5.26 3.01
N THR A 303 -11.92 5.21 3.09
CA THR A 303 -12.66 3.94 3.19
C THR A 303 -12.26 2.98 2.06
N PHE A 304 -12.26 3.47 0.82
CA PHE A 304 -11.95 2.66 -0.35
C PHE A 304 -10.52 2.11 -0.29
N ASN A 305 -9.53 2.99 -0.14
CA ASN A 305 -8.13 2.59 -0.17
C ASN A 305 -7.75 1.72 1.04
N SER A 306 -8.30 2.01 2.23
CA SER A 306 -8.09 1.20 3.44
C SER A 306 -8.64 -0.22 3.28
N ASN A 307 -9.85 -0.34 2.75
CA ASN A 307 -10.47 -1.65 2.54
C ASN A 307 -9.86 -2.41 1.37
N LEU A 308 -9.43 -1.71 0.30
CA LEU A 308 -8.68 -2.29 -0.80
C LEU A 308 -7.40 -2.94 -0.29
N ILE A 309 -6.59 -2.22 0.50
CA ILE A 309 -5.35 -2.76 1.07
C ILE A 309 -5.65 -4.00 1.91
N LYS A 310 -6.67 -3.92 2.78
CA LYS A 310 -7.08 -5.04 3.62
C LYS A 310 -7.49 -6.26 2.76
N HIS A 311 -8.34 -6.07 1.75
CA HIS A 311 -8.83 -7.13 0.88
C HIS A 311 -7.70 -7.90 0.19
N ILE A 312 -6.72 -7.17 -0.37
CA ILE A 312 -5.58 -7.79 -1.04
C ILE A 312 -4.65 -8.52 -0.06
N LEU A 313 -4.44 -7.97 1.13
CA LEU A 313 -3.59 -8.59 2.16
C LEU A 313 -4.24 -9.78 2.86
N ASP A 314 -5.58 -9.82 2.95
CA ASP A 314 -6.35 -10.95 3.47
C ASP A 314 -6.34 -12.16 2.50
N ARG A 315 -5.92 -11.94 1.23
CA ARG A 315 -5.77 -12.96 0.19
C ARG A 315 -7.06 -13.72 -0.11
N SER A 316 -8.18 -13.01 -0.10
CA SER A 316 -9.50 -13.59 -0.33
C SER A 316 -9.73 -14.10 -1.75
N GLY A 317 -8.88 -13.69 -2.70
CA GLY A 317 -9.13 -13.90 -4.13
C GLY A 317 -10.39 -13.17 -4.61
N SER A 318 -10.86 -13.54 -5.80
CA SER A 318 -12.18 -13.15 -6.31
C SER A 318 -13.15 -14.34 -6.26
N PRO A 319 -14.48 -14.14 -6.35
CA PRO A 319 -15.43 -15.25 -6.36
C PRO A 319 -15.18 -16.30 -7.45
N PHE A 320 -14.74 -15.91 -8.65
CA PHE A 320 -14.43 -16.84 -9.74
C PHE A 320 -13.05 -17.50 -9.59
N HIS A 321 -12.08 -16.81 -9.00
CA HIS A 321 -10.74 -17.30 -8.72
C HIS A 321 -10.36 -17.12 -7.23
N PRO A 322 -10.98 -17.88 -6.30
CA PRO A 322 -10.72 -17.74 -4.86
C PRO A 322 -9.30 -18.17 -4.48
N GLU A 323 -8.62 -18.94 -5.34
CA GLU A 323 -7.26 -19.40 -5.14
C GLU A 323 -6.18 -18.39 -5.52
N ILE A 324 -6.53 -17.31 -6.24
CA ILE A 324 -5.60 -16.30 -6.73
C ILE A 324 -6.10 -14.91 -6.34
N THR A 325 -5.29 -14.17 -5.58
CA THR A 325 -5.52 -12.74 -5.34
C THR A 325 -4.68 -11.94 -6.32
N SER A 326 -5.32 -11.03 -7.06
CA SER A 326 -4.62 -10.11 -7.97
C SER A 326 -3.80 -9.10 -7.16
N SER A 327 -2.57 -8.83 -7.56
CA SER A 327 -1.83 -7.67 -7.04
C SER A 327 -2.44 -6.37 -7.58
N VAL A 328 -2.33 -5.30 -6.79
CA VAL A 328 -2.95 -4.00 -7.11
C VAL A 328 -1.95 -2.87 -6.92
N TYR A 329 -1.96 -1.90 -7.83
CA TYR A 329 -1.31 -0.61 -7.64
C TYR A 329 -2.37 0.46 -7.37
N ILE A 330 -2.28 1.10 -6.20
CA ILE A 330 -3.15 2.22 -5.85
C ILE A 330 -2.81 3.40 -6.76
N TYR A 331 -3.84 4.00 -7.36
CA TYR A 331 -3.77 5.28 -8.06
C TYR A 331 -4.29 6.36 -7.10
N GLU A 332 -3.40 7.15 -6.46
CA GLU A 332 -1.94 7.16 -6.60
C GLU A 332 -1.21 7.66 -5.34
N LEU A 333 0.13 7.76 -5.37
CA LEU A 333 0.91 8.16 -4.20
C LEU A 333 0.70 9.62 -3.81
N PHE A 334 0.71 10.54 -4.78
CA PHE A 334 0.60 11.99 -4.53
C PHE A 334 -0.55 12.62 -5.29
N ASN A 335 -1.15 13.67 -4.72
CA ASN A 335 -2.04 14.54 -5.49
C ASN A 335 -1.25 15.25 -6.59
N GLU A 336 -1.65 15.02 -7.84
CA GLU A 336 -1.08 15.67 -9.01
C GLU A 336 -1.74 17.04 -9.27
N ASP A 337 -1.30 18.07 -8.55
CA ASP A 337 -1.88 19.42 -8.54
C ASP A 337 -1.77 20.18 -9.87
N LEU A 338 -0.97 19.67 -10.82
CA LEU A 338 -0.84 20.23 -12.17
C LEU A 338 -1.81 19.59 -13.17
N ARG A 339 -2.60 18.57 -12.77
CA ARG A 339 -3.58 17.95 -13.68
C ARG A 339 -4.73 18.88 -14.01
N SER A 340 -5.15 18.78 -15.26
CA SER A 340 -6.28 19.54 -15.79
C SER A 340 -7.62 19.01 -15.25
N PRO A 341 -8.69 19.82 -15.24
CA PRO A 341 -10.02 19.39 -14.80
C PRO A 341 -10.51 18.07 -15.45
N PRO A 342 -11.41 17.32 -14.79
CA PRO A 342 -12.18 17.68 -13.60
C PRO A 342 -11.36 17.77 -12.30
N VAL A 343 -11.91 18.41 -11.26
CA VAL A 343 -11.20 18.66 -9.99
C VAL A 343 -10.69 17.36 -9.37
N SER A 344 -11.40 16.25 -9.57
CA SER A 344 -10.99 14.91 -9.11
C SER A 344 -9.62 14.48 -9.65
N GLU A 345 -9.26 14.83 -10.88
CA GLU A 345 -7.98 14.41 -11.49
C GLU A 345 -6.75 14.88 -10.71
N ALA A 346 -6.86 15.97 -9.94
CA ALA A 346 -5.79 16.48 -9.10
C ALA A 346 -5.83 15.94 -7.65
N ASN A 347 -6.76 15.04 -7.31
CA ASN A 347 -7.07 14.65 -5.93
C ASN A 347 -7.22 13.13 -5.72
N TRP A 348 -6.43 12.31 -6.44
CA TRP A 348 -6.39 10.84 -6.29
C TRP A 348 -5.33 10.35 -5.29
N GLY A 349 -4.44 11.24 -4.84
CA GLY A 349 -3.29 10.91 -4.03
C GLY A 349 -3.61 10.47 -2.60
N LEU A 350 -2.80 9.54 -2.09
CA LEU A 350 -2.72 9.23 -0.66
C LEU A 350 -2.07 10.38 0.14
N PHE A 351 -1.13 11.10 -0.48
CA PHE A 351 -0.38 12.20 0.12
C PHE A 351 -0.45 13.47 -0.74
N TYR A 352 -0.27 14.64 -0.15
CA TYR A 352 0.05 15.85 -0.89
C TYR A 352 1.53 15.80 -1.34
N GLY A 353 1.91 16.61 -2.34
CA GLY A 353 3.29 16.65 -2.85
C GLY A 353 4.37 16.95 -1.79
N ASN A 354 3.99 17.57 -0.67
CA ASN A 354 4.86 17.81 0.50
C ASN A 354 4.96 16.62 1.48
N SER A 355 4.50 15.42 1.07
CA SER A 355 4.47 14.19 1.87
C SER A 355 3.50 14.16 3.05
N THR A 356 2.65 15.19 3.21
CA THR A 356 1.60 15.14 4.24
C THR A 356 0.44 14.26 3.77
N PRO A 357 -0.13 13.41 4.63
CA PRO A 357 -1.26 12.55 4.23
C PRO A 357 -2.48 13.40 3.88
N VAL A 358 -3.18 13.05 2.80
CA VAL A 358 -4.49 13.65 2.47
C VAL A 358 -5.54 13.15 3.47
N TYR A 359 -5.43 11.88 3.84
CA TYR A 359 -6.23 11.20 4.85
C TYR A 359 -5.43 10.06 5.50
N LEU A 360 -5.89 9.62 6.67
CA LEU A 360 -5.24 8.54 7.41
C LEU A 360 -5.86 7.20 7.01
N LEU A 361 -5.05 6.27 6.51
CA LEU A 361 -5.52 4.94 6.12
C LEU A 361 -5.75 4.05 7.36
N HIS A 362 -6.92 3.40 7.39
CA HIS A 362 -7.39 2.51 8.44
C HIS A 362 -7.17 1.03 8.11
N VAL A 363 -5.91 0.60 8.02
CA VAL A 363 -5.60 -0.77 7.57
C VAL A 363 -5.42 -1.73 8.74
N SER A 364 -6.53 -2.20 9.31
CA SER A 364 -6.52 -3.20 10.38
C SER A 364 -5.86 -4.50 9.92
N GLY A 365 -4.81 -4.96 10.61
CA GLY A 365 -4.17 -6.27 10.35
C GLY A 365 -3.02 -6.26 9.33
N SER A 366 -2.74 -5.13 8.65
CA SER A 366 -1.65 -5.00 7.66
C SER A 366 -0.26 -4.66 8.24
N GLY A 367 -0.16 -4.56 9.56
CA GLY A 367 1.05 -4.13 10.24
C GLY A 367 1.30 -2.63 10.11
N THR A 368 2.35 -2.24 9.40
CA THR A 368 2.90 -0.87 9.34
C THR A 368 3.01 -0.35 7.90
N PHE A 369 2.41 -1.07 6.95
CA PHE A 369 2.36 -0.68 5.54
C PHE A 369 1.41 0.50 5.34
N LEU A 370 1.90 1.58 4.73
CA LEU A 370 1.21 2.88 4.63
C LEU A 370 0.69 3.40 5.98
N ALA A 371 1.25 2.88 7.09
CA ALA A 371 0.95 3.37 8.41
C ALA A 371 1.78 4.64 8.59
N ASN A 372 1.13 5.78 8.36
CA ASN A 372 1.46 6.92 9.19
C ASN A 372 1.17 6.44 10.63
N ASP A 373 2.19 6.27 11.48
CA ASP A 373 1.98 5.74 12.84
C ASP A 373 1.16 6.72 13.70
N THR A 374 -0.15 6.69 13.49
CA THR A 374 -1.23 7.13 14.36
C THR A 374 -1.97 5.91 14.90
N THR A 375 -1.38 4.71 14.86
CA THR A 375 -1.93 3.56 15.61
C THR A 375 -2.08 3.86 17.11
N ASN A 376 -1.35 4.89 17.58
CA ASN A 376 -1.49 5.51 18.89
C ASN A 376 -2.37 6.79 18.97
N GLN A 377 -3.10 7.18 17.92
CA GLN A 377 -4.08 8.27 17.93
C GLN A 377 -5.42 7.77 17.39
N THR A 378 -5.89 6.67 17.97
CA THR A 378 -7.27 6.24 17.85
C THR A 378 -8.11 6.99 18.88
N TYR A 379 -9.35 7.29 18.52
CA TYR A 379 -10.37 7.94 19.34
C TYR A 379 -11.59 7.05 19.44
N CYS A 380 -12.36 7.18 20.51
CA CYS A 380 -13.66 6.52 20.62
C CYS A 380 -14.79 7.55 20.48
N ILE A 381 -15.62 7.44 19.45
CA ILE A 381 -16.70 8.39 19.17
C ILE A 381 -18.08 7.71 19.14
N ALA A 382 -19.14 8.49 19.32
CA ALA A 382 -20.51 8.01 19.22
C ALA A 382 -20.94 7.83 17.75
N MET A 383 -21.60 6.72 17.43
CA MET A 383 -22.16 6.46 16.10
C MET A 383 -23.42 7.29 15.81
N ASP A 384 -23.68 7.58 14.54
CA ASP A 384 -24.77 8.45 14.07
C ASP A 384 -26.16 7.77 14.06
N GLU A 385 -26.20 6.45 14.12
CA GLU A 385 -27.39 5.64 13.84
C GLU A 385 -28.26 5.34 15.08
N PHE A 386 -27.87 5.84 16.25
CA PHE A 386 -28.55 5.56 17.51
C PHE A 386 -29.39 6.73 18.02
N ASP A 387 -30.51 6.41 18.66
CA ASP A 387 -31.38 7.42 19.25
C ASP A 387 -30.71 8.12 20.45
N THR A 388 -31.07 9.38 20.68
CA THR A 388 -30.51 10.24 21.71
C THR A 388 -30.62 9.64 23.12
N LYS A 389 -31.64 8.83 23.42
CA LYS A 389 -31.85 8.25 24.76
C LYS A 389 -30.87 7.11 25.03
N THR A 390 -30.59 6.29 24.02
CA THR A 390 -29.58 5.24 24.09
C THR A 390 -28.19 5.86 24.26
N LEU A 391 -27.86 6.90 23.48
CA LEU A 391 -26.59 7.64 23.62
C LEU A 391 -26.47 8.33 24.98
N GLN A 392 -27.54 8.93 25.49
CA GLN A 392 -27.53 9.57 26.82
C GLN A 392 -27.25 8.55 27.92
N THR A 393 -27.83 7.36 27.84
CA THR A 393 -27.59 6.28 28.83
C THR A 393 -26.12 5.85 28.83
N ALA A 394 -25.50 5.76 27.66
CA ALA A 394 -24.09 5.42 27.53
C ALA A 394 -23.17 6.57 28.02
N LEU A 395 -23.52 7.82 27.73
CA LEU A 395 -22.83 9.01 28.25
C LEU A 395 -22.88 9.08 29.78
N ASP A 396 -24.06 8.88 30.37
CA ASP A 396 -24.25 8.87 31.83
C ASP A 396 -23.39 7.78 32.49
N TRP A 397 -23.30 6.61 31.84
CA TRP A 397 -22.42 5.54 32.30
C TRP A 397 -20.94 5.93 32.21
N ALA A 398 -20.52 6.51 31.09
CA ALA A 398 -19.13 6.93 30.86
C ALA A 398 -18.67 7.94 31.92
N CYS A 399 -19.48 8.98 32.17
CA CYS A 399 -19.16 10.02 33.15
C CYS A 399 -19.35 9.56 34.61
N GLY A 400 -20.25 8.62 34.87
CA GLY A 400 -20.51 8.08 36.20
C GLY A 400 -19.66 6.85 36.51
N PRO A 401 -20.20 5.62 36.42
CA PRO A 401 -19.47 4.38 36.69
C PRO A 401 -18.14 4.20 35.94
N GLY A 402 -18.07 4.60 34.67
CA GLY A 402 -16.86 4.53 33.84
C GLY A 402 -15.77 5.54 34.27
N LYS A 403 -16.14 6.58 35.01
CA LYS A 403 -15.24 7.62 35.52
C LYS A 403 -14.38 8.25 34.41
N ALA A 404 -14.98 8.49 33.24
CA ALA A 404 -14.40 9.32 32.20
C ALA A 404 -14.23 10.77 32.68
N ASN A 405 -13.31 11.53 32.09
CA ASN A 405 -13.19 12.94 32.39
C ASN A 405 -14.21 13.76 31.58
N CYS A 406 -15.35 14.07 32.21
CA CYS A 406 -16.43 14.83 31.59
C CYS A 406 -16.44 16.31 31.99
N THR A 407 -15.32 16.86 32.47
CA THR A 407 -15.23 18.29 32.82
C THR A 407 -15.36 19.17 31.59
N GLU A 408 -14.70 18.80 30.49
CA GLU A 408 -14.55 19.62 29.28
C GLU A 408 -15.86 19.76 28.49
N ILE A 409 -16.86 18.92 28.79
CA ILE A 409 -18.22 18.98 28.22
C ILE A 409 -19.23 19.72 29.12
N GLN A 410 -18.78 20.37 30.19
CA GLN A 410 -19.67 21.17 31.05
C GLN A 410 -19.90 22.58 30.50
N PRO A 411 -21.01 23.27 30.85
CA PRO A 411 -21.27 24.63 30.39
C PRO A 411 -20.10 25.59 30.68
N GLY A 412 -19.60 26.23 29.62
CA GLY A 412 -18.47 27.17 29.69
C GLY A 412 -17.11 26.57 29.34
N GLU A 413 -17.02 25.26 29.16
CA GLU A 413 -15.78 24.55 28.84
C GLU A 413 -15.58 24.33 27.33
N ALA A 414 -14.36 23.96 26.96
CA ALA A 414 -13.89 24.00 25.58
C ALA A 414 -14.63 23.04 24.62
N CYS A 415 -15.17 21.92 25.14
CA CYS A 415 -15.90 20.89 24.40
C CYS A 415 -17.41 20.88 24.69
N TYR A 416 -17.95 21.96 25.26
CA TYR A 416 -19.39 22.07 25.49
C TYR A 416 -20.18 22.26 24.19
N GLN A 417 -19.61 22.98 23.21
CA GLN A 417 -20.25 23.22 21.92
C GLN A 417 -19.72 22.24 20.86
N PRO A 418 -20.59 21.70 19.99
CA PRO A 418 -22.04 21.93 19.95
C PRO A 418 -22.77 21.21 21.10
N ASN A 419 -23.72 21.90 21.75
CA ASN A 419 -24.47 21.38 22.89
C ASN A 419 -25.49 20.31 22.47
N ASN A 420 -25.03 19.09 22.24
CA ASN A 420 -25.85 17.92 21.98
C ASN A 420 -25.21 16.64 22.51
N VAL A 421 -26.06 15.63 22.75
CA VAL A 421 -25.68 14.36 23.38
C VAL A 421 -24.60 13.63 22.61
N LYS A 422 -24.63 13.63 21.26
CA LYS A 422 -23.65 12.92 20.43
C LYS A 422 -22.23 13.46 20.64
N ASN A 423 -22.07 14.78 20.65
CA ASN A 423 -20.75 15.40 20.79
C ASN A 423 -20.21 15.23 22.21
N HIS A 424 -21.08 15.38 23.21
CA HIS A 424 -20.72 15.12 24.61
C HIS A 424 -20.37 13.65 24.85
N ALA A 425 -21.15 12.73 24.29
CA ALA A 425 -20.89 11.29 24.33
C ALA A 425 -19.56 10.95 23.67
N SER A 426 -19.28 11.48 22.49
CA SER A 426 -18.01 11.25 21.78
C SER A 426 -16.81 11.67 22.62
N TYR A 427 -16.86 12.84 23.26
CA TYR A 427 -15.78 13.28 24.15
C TYR A 427 -15.63 12.36 25.38
N ALA A 428 -16.73 11.99 26.02
CA ALA A 428 -16.72 11.12 27.19
C ALA A 428 -16.22 9.71 26.86
N PHE A 429 -16.61 9.17 25.70
CA PHE A 429 -16.19 7.87 25.21
C PHE A 429 -14.69 7.86 24.92
N ASP A 430 -14.17 8.89 24.23
CA ASP A 430 -12.72 9.00 24.01
C ASP A 430 -11.96 9.12 25.33
N SER A 431 -12.45 9.96 26.26
CA SER A 431 -11.81 10.09 27.57
C SER A 431 -11.73 8.78 28.33
N TYR A 432 -12.77 7.94 28.27
CA TYR A 432 -12.75 6.61 28.87
C TYR A 432 -11.78 5.68 28.13
N TYR A 433 -11.87 5.63 26.81
CA TYR A 433 -11.04 4.80 25.94
C TYR A 433 -9.54 5.06 26.12
N GLN A 434 -9.13 6.33 26.19
CA GLN A 434 -7.73 6.69 26.45
C GLN A 434 -7.28 6.28 27.86
N LYS A 435 -8.16 6.49 28.86
CA LYS A 435 -7.87 6.17 30.26
C LYS A 435 -7.68 4.67 30.48
N GLU A 436 -8.46 3.83 29.80
CA GLU A 436 -8.35 2.36 29.86
C GLU A 436 -7.23 1.81 28.97
N GLY A 437 -6.31 2.67 28.49
CA GLY A 437 -5.15 2.29 27.69
C GLY A 437 -5.54 1.71 26.33
N LYS A 438 -6.71 2.08 25.79
CA LYS A 438 -7.23 1.61 24.50
C LYS A 438 -7.44 0.09 24.44
N SER A 439 -7.72 -0.51 25.60
CA SER A 439 -7.96 -1.95 25.72
C SER A 439 -9.13 -2.43 24.85
N ALA A 440 -9.06 -3.67 24.36
CA ALA A 440 -10.13 -4.26 23.55
C ALA A 440 -11.47 -4.23 24.32
N GLY A 441 -12.52 -3.69 23.70
CA GLY A 441 -13.85 -3.53 24.30
C GLY A 441 -14.06 -2.24 25.12
N SER A 442 -13.02 -1.42 25.33
CA SER A 442 -13.17 -0.11 26.00
C SER A 442 -13.88 0.95 25.15
N CYS A 443 -14.10 0.68 23.85
CA CYS A 443 -14.89 1.49 22.93
C CYS A 443 -16.08 0.71 22.37
N ASP A 444 -16.87 0.08 23.26
CA ASP A 444 -18.08 -0.65 22.86
C ASP A 444 -19.35 0.09 23.29
N PHE A 445 -19.46 0.47 24.56
CA PHE A 445 -20.63 1.17 25.12
C PHE A 445 -21.98 0.53 24.77
N LYS A 446 -22.03 -0.82 24.67
CA LYS A 446 -23.17 -1.60 24.16
C LYS A 446 -23.44 -1.40 22.66
N GLY A 447 -22.37 -1.26 21.88
CA GLY A 447 -22.39 -1.14 20.43
C GLY A 447 -22.70 0.25 19.87
N VAL A 448 -22.77 1.30 20.71
CA VAL A 448 -23.14 2.66 20.27
C VAL A 448 -21.94 3.57 19.99
N ALA A 449 -20.73 3.05 20.18
CA ALA A 449 -19.49 3.76 19.94
C ALA A 449 -18.62 3.01 18.94
N MET A 450 -17.74 3.75 18.27
CA MET A 450 -16.77 3.20 17.35
C MET A 450 -15.40 3.84 17.52
N ILE A 451 -14.37 3.06 17.23
CA ILE A 451 -13.01 3.57 17.14
C ILE A 451 -12.87 4.29 15.80
N THR A 452 -12.32 5.50 15.83
CA THR A 452 -11.94 6.29 14.65
C THR A 452 -10.48 6.71 14.77
N THR A 453 -9.79 6.95 13.65
CA THR A 453 -8.48 7.63 13.67
C THR A 453 -8.58 9.10 13.25
N THR A 454 -9.77 9.54 12.83
CA THR A 454 -10.07 10.95 12.56
C THR A 454 -10.11 11.70 13.88
N ASP A 455 -9.22 12.67 14.06
CA ASP A 455 -9.21 13.54 15.25
C ASP A 455 -10.54 14.30 15.33
N PRO A 456 -11.40 14.02 16.33
CA PRO A 456 -12.69 14.68 16.48
C PRO A 456 -12.57 16.08 17.12
N SER A 457 -11.35 16.52 17.44
CA SER A 457 -11.07 17.86 17.95
C SER A 457 -11.48 18.94 16.96
N HIS A 458 -12.01 20.04 17.49
CA HIS A 458 -12.46 21.16 16.67
C HIS A 458 -12.42 22.46 17.48
N GLY A 459 -11.99 23.55 16.85
CA GLY A 459 -11.86 24.85 17.51
C GLY A 459 -10.98 24.77 18.76
N SER A 460 -11.53 25.13 19.92
CA SER A 460 -10.88 25.00 21.23
C SER A 460 -11.05 23.62 21.87
N CYS A 461 -11.97 22.79 21.38
CA CYS A 461 -12.22 21.46 21.91
C CYS A 461 -11.13 20.49 21.45
N ILE A 462 -10.25 20.09 22.38
CA ILE A 462 -9.18 19.11 22.11
C ILE A 462 -9.49 17.81 22.83
N PHE A 463 -9.68 16.74 22.06
CA PHE A 463 -9.95 15.41 22.59
C PHE A 463 -8.72 14.83 23.31
N PRO A 464 -8.93 14.01 24.35
CA PRO A 464 -7.83 13.37 25.08
C PRO A 464 -6.82 12.64 24.20
N GLY A 465 -7.26 11.93 23.16
CA GLY A 465 -6.38 11.24 22.22
C GLY A 465 -5.47 12.16 21.38
N SER A 466 -5.82 13.44 21.25
CA SER A 466 -5.14 14.41 20.38
C SER A 466 -4.05 15.20 21.12
N LYS A 467 -4.04 15.12 22.45
CA LYS A 467 -3.05 15.80 23.30
C LYS A 467 -1.70 15.08 23.16
N LYS A 468 -0.75 15.67 22.41
CA LYS A 468 0.61 15.13 22.24
C LYS A 468 1.22 14.76 23.60
N VAL A 469 1.64 13.51 23.77
CA VAL A 469 2.38 13.06 24.97
C VAL A 469 3.75 13.73 24.95
N GLY A 470 3.85 14.89 25.61
CA GLY A 470 5.13 15.46 25.98
C GLY A 470 5.73 14.61 27.09
N ASN A 471 6.85 13.92 26.81
CA ASN A 471 7.74 13.37 27.83
C ASN A 471 8.24 14.53 28.73
N LYS A 472 7.46 14.88 29.75
CA LYS A 472 8.00 15.52 30.95
C LYS A 472 8.15 14.44 32.00
N ALA A 473 9.35 13.89 32.06
CA ALA A 473 9.84 13.18 33.21
C ALA A 473 9.49 13.99 34.47
N LYS A 474 8.80 13.34 35.40
CA LYS A 474 8.64 13.83 36.78
C LYS A 474 10.03 13.83 37.42
N GLU A 475 10.68 14.99 37.44
CA GLU A 475 11.62 15.34 38.49
C GLU A 475 11.04 16.49 39.33
N THR A 476 10.54 16.08 40.50
CA THR A 476 10.57 16.78 41.80
C THR A 476 10.74 18.30 41.82
N GLY A 477 9.65 19.01 42.12
CA GLY A 477 9.67 20.35 42.71
C GLY A 477 9.03 20.33 44.10
N LYS A 478 9.84 20.08 45.14
CA LYS A 478 9.45 20.33 46.54
C LYS A 478 9.60 21.84 46.78
N ASN A 479 8.48 22.52 46.99
CA ASN A 479 8.41 23.90 47.46
C ASN A 479 9.18 24.07 48.78
N THR A 480 10.10 25.03 48.85
CA THR A 480 10.35 25.76 50.11
C THR A 480 10.77 27.21 49.83
N THR A 481 9.88 28.11 50.24
CA THR A 481 10.01 29.49 50.74
C THR A 481 11.41 30.15 50.75
N GLN A 482 11.49 31.36 50.18
CA GLN A 482 12.58 32.33 50.37
C GLN A 482 12.27 33.33 51.49
N ILE A 483 13.24 33.59 52.38
CA ILE A 483 13.45 34.81 53.19
C ILE A 483 14.98 35.05 53.26
N PRO A 484 15.51 36.30 53.28
CA PRO A 484 16.86 36.63 52.82
C PRO A 484 17.93 36.90 53.91
N GLU A 485 19.16 37.09 53.43
CA GLU A 485 20.37 37.72 54.04
C GLU A 485 21.19 36.97 55.13
N ALA A 486 22.48 36.70 54.84
CA ALA A 486 23.65 37.44 55.36
C ALA A 486 24.97 36.60 55.43
N SER A 487 26.05 37.23 54.93
CA SER A 487 27.47 37.14 55.35
C SER A 487 28.29 35.83 55.30
N GLY A 488 29.46 35.92 54.63
CA GLY A 488 30.74 35.47 55.21
C GLY A 488 31.52 34.34 54.49
N GLY A 489 32.68 34.70 53.90
CA GLY A 489 33.95 34.01 54.19
C GLY A 489 34.45 32.84 53.30
N THR A 490 35.38 33.19 52.40
CA THR A 490 36.72 32.56 52.15
C THR A 490 36.91 31.08 51.76
N ALA A 491 37.57 30.94 50.59
CA ALA A 491 38.83 30.21 50.32
C ALA A 491 38.90 28.68 50.10
N ALA A 492 39.31 28.35 48.86
CA ALA A 492 40.44 27.51 48.44
C ALA A 492 40.36 25.95 48.38
N ALA A 493 40.95 25.47 47.26
CA ALA A 493 41.55 24.16 46.97
C ALA A 493 40.58 23.00 46.59
N GLN A 494 40.88 22.08 45.66
CA GLN A 494 42.13 21.67 45.03
C GLN A 494 41.87 20.88 43.72
N LYS A 495 42.80 20.99 42.77
CA LYS A 495 42.96 20.16 41.56
C LYS A 495 43.44 18.73 41.89
N VAL A 496 43.24 17.83 40.92
CA VAL A 496 43.92 16.54 40.59
C VAL A 496 42.83 15.49 40.34
N LEU A 497 42.62 14.94 39.13
CA LEU A 497 43.49 13.93 38.52
C LEU A 497 43.11 13.73 37.03
N HIS A 498 44.01 14.11 36.12
CA HIS A 498 44.16 13.47 34.81
C HIS A 498 45.23 12.39 34.98
N VAL A 499 44.91 11.14 34.63
CA VAL A 499 45.77 10.05 34.11
C VAL A 499 44.90 8.78 34.19
N PHE A 500 45.00 7.89 33.19
CA PHE A 500 44.28 6.61 33.00
C PHE A 500 43.05 6.64 32.07
N LEU A 501 43.28 6.68 30.75
CA LEU A 501 43.06 5.52 29.86
C LEU A 501 43.29 5.95 28.40
N LEU A 502 44.55 5.92 27.97
CA LEU A 502 44.96 6.01 26.56
C LEU A 502 46.17 5.08 26.42
N ALA A 503 45.92 3.78 26.33
CA ALA A 503 46.84 2.77 25.79
C ALA A 503 46.16 1.41 25.90
N LEU A 504 45.75 0.85 24.76
CA LEU A 504 45.71 -0.59 24.43
C LEU A 504 44.76 -0.79 23.24
N CYS A 505 45.16 -0.26 22.09
CA CYS A 505 44.60 -0.65 20.80
C CYS A 505 45.73 -0.63 19.77
N SER A 506 46.66 -1.57 19.90
CA SER A 506 47.73 -1.87 18.92
C SER A 506 48.45 -3.14 19.36
N PHE A 507 47.82 -4.31 19.21
CA PHE A 507 48.53 -5.60 19.26
C PHE A 507 47.63 -6.72 18.69
N PHE A 508 47.33 -6.67 17.39
CA PHE A 508 46.92 -7.86 16.63
C PHE A 508 47.33 -7.70 15.17
N LEU A 509 48.63 -7.73 14.93
CA LEU A 509 49.22 -8.17 13.67
C LEU A 509 50.61 -8.70 14.00
N PHE A 510 50.76 -10.03 13.87
CA PHE A 510 51.97 -10.85 13.62
C PHE A 510 51.94 -12.18 14.40
N ILE A 511 51.98 -13.26 13.60
CA ILE A 511 52.32 -14.66 13.92
C ILE A 511 51.15 -15.55 14.38
N LEU A 512 50.39 -16.10 13.41
CA LEU A 512 50.57 -17.46 12.86
C LEU A 512 49.78 -17.65 11.57
#